data_AF-A0A3B9FL49-F1
#
_entry.id   AF-A0A3B9FL49-F1
#
_cell.length_a   1.000
_cell.length_b   1.000
_cell.length_c   1.000
_cell.angle_alpha   90.00
_cell.angle_beta   90.00
_cell.angle_gamma   90.00
#
_symmetry.space_group_name_H-M   'P 1'
#
loop_
_entity.id
_entity.type
_entity.pdbx_description
1 polymer ?
#
loop_
_entity_poly.entity_id
_entity_poly.type
_entity_poly.pdbx_seq_one_letter_code
_entity_poly.pdbx_strand_id
1 'polypeptide(L)'
;MNIEELNFSRRHALQAMSTGFGYLAFSGLSTMASQAYRNPLDPKSPHFAPRAKRVIFACMRGGPSHVDTFDYKPALAKDNGKKLKEFGSRKLLQSPWKFNKHGQSGLEISELYPHLAKHADKLCVLNGMYADIPNHPQCFVQ
;
A
#
# COMPACT_ATOMS: atom_id res chain seq x y z
N MET A 1 13.43 59.68 -29.10
CA MET A 1 12.91 58.52 -29.84
C MET A 1 13.22 57.31 -28.98
N ASN A 2 12.26 56.92 -28.12
CA ASN A 2 12.46 55.84 -27.16
C ASN A 2 12.37 54.51 -27.91
N ILE A 3 13.49 53.82 -28.02
CA ILE A 3 13.52 52.43 -28.45
C ILE A 3 13.10 51.63 -27.23
N GLU A 4 11.82 51.28 -27.14
CA GLU A 4 11.38 50.29 -26.16
C GLU A 4 12.16 49.00 -26.39
N GLU A 5 12.78 48.46 -25.34
CA GLU A 5 13.37 47.13 -25.36
C GLU A 5 12.26 46.12 -25.64
N LEU A 6 12.09 45.76 -26.91
CA LEU A 6 11.28 44.62 -27.31
C LEU A 6 11.83 43.39 -26.61
N ASN A 7 11.16 42.95 -25.53
CA ASN A 7 11.43 41.71 -24.83
C ASN A 7 11.12 40.53 -25.76
N PHE A 8 12.05 40.27 -26.68
CA PHE A 8 11.92 39.29 -27.74
C PHE A 8 12.16 37.90 -27.18
N SER A 9 11.09 37.29 -26.67
CA SER A 9 11.17 35.93 -26.15
C SER A 9 11.40 34.93 -27.29
N ARG A 10 12.06 33.81 -26.98
CA ARG A 10 12.26 32.68 -27.91
C ARG A 10 10.95 32.22 -28.57
N ARG A 11 9.83 32.34 -27.85
CA ARG A 11 8.48 32.02 -28.34
C ARG A 11 8.01 33.03 -29.39
N HIS A 12 8.21 34.33 -29.14
CA HIS A 12 7.88 35.40 -30.08
C HIS A 12 8.71 35.29 -31.38
N ALA A 13 10.00 34.96 -31.25
CA ALA A 13 10.88 34.70 -32.39
C ALA A 13 10.33 33.59 -33.29
N LEU A 14 9.95 32.44 -32.70
CA LEU A 14 9.39 31.32 -33.45
C LEU A 14 8.05 31.64 -34.13
N GLN A 15 7.23 32.51 -33.51
CA GLN A 15 5.92 32.92 -34.01
C GLN A 15 6.02 33.96 -35.13
N ALA A 16 6.96 34.90 -35.05
CA ALA A 16 7.03 36.05 -35.95
C ALA A 16 8.05 35.88 -37.10
N MET A 17 9.13 35.11 -36.92
CA MET A 17 10.15 34.91 -37.95
C MET A 17 9.70 33.87 -38.99
N SER A 18 10.10 34.08 -40.25
CA SER A 18 9.83 33.17 -41.38
C SER A 18 8.36 32.73 -41.45
N THR A 19 7.43 33.70 -41.29
CA THR A 19 5.97 33.50 -41.30
C THR A 19 5.44 32.50 -40.25
N GLY A 20 6.19 32.26 -39.18
CA GLY A 20 5.78 31.33 -38.12
C GLY A 20 5.96 29.84 -38.47
N PHE A 21 6.67 29.52 -39.55
CA PHE A 21 6.91 28.12 -39.94
C PHE A 21 7.61 27.30 -38.83
N GLY A 22 8.55 27.91 -38.11
CA GLY A 22 9.20 27.29 -36.95
C GLY A 22 8.23 27.02 -35.80
N TYR A 23 7.27 27.91 -35.58
CA TYR A 23 6.21 27.70 -34.59
C TYR A 23 5.26 26.57 -35.00
N LEU A 24 4.92 26.44 -36.29
CA LEU A 24 4.13 25.31 -36.80
C LEU A 24 4.84 23.97 -36.55
N ALA A 25 6.12 23.86 -36.91
CA ALA A 25 6.92 22.66 -36.65
C ALA A 25 7.00 22.35 -35.13
N PHE A 26 7.28 23.37 -34.30
CA PHE A 26 7.32 23.21 -32.84
C PHE A 26 5.97 22.78 -32.26
N SER A 27 4.85 23.32 -32.76
CA SER A 27 3.50 22.97 -32.30
C SER A 27 3.14 21.51 -32.63
N GLY A 28 3.52 21.04 -33.82
CA GLY A 28 3.35 19.64 -34.21
C GLY A 28 4.15 18.69 -33.32
N LEU A 29 5.45 18.97 -33.16
CA LEU A 29 6.34 18.19 -32.29
C LEU A 29 5.89 18.21 -30.82
N SER A 30 5.45 19.35 -30.30
CA SER A 30 4.95 19.49 -28.93
C SER A 30 3.67 18.69 -28.71
N THR A 31 2.77 18.71 -29.70
CA THR A 31 1.53 17.91 -29.66
C THR A 31 1.86 16.42 -29.67
N MET A 32 2.77 15.97 -30.55
CA MET A 32 3.23 14.58 -30.58
C MET A 32 3.90 14.15 -29.27
N ALA A 33 4.74 15.01 -28.68
CA ALA A 33 5.35 14.76 -27.39
C ALA A 33 4.32 14.69 -26.25
N SER A 34 3.27 15.52 -26.30
CA SER A 34 2.17 15.48 -25.33
C SER A 34 1.29 14.24 -25.46
N GLN A 35 1.10 13.71 -26.67
CA GLN A 35 0.39 12.44 -26.88
C GLN A 35 1.19 11.23 -26.36
N ALA A 36 2.51 11.32 -26.38
CA ALA A 36 3.38 10.32 -25.77
C ALA A 36 3.50 10.46 -24.24
N TYR A 37 3.13 11.63 -23.69
CA TYR A 37 3.14 11.87 -22.25
C TYR A 37 1.99 11.10 -21.59
N ARG A 38 2.33 9.98 -20.96
CA ARG A 38 1.44 9.30 -20.02
C ARG A 38 1.71 9.87 -18.64
N ASN A 39 0.70 10.49 -18.04
CA ASN A 39 0.80 10.90 -16.65
C ASN A 39 0.99 9.63 -15.79
N PRO A 40 2.09 9.51 -15.04
CA PRO A 40 2.37 8.31 -14.24
C PRO A 40 1.32 8.04 -13.15
N LEU A 41 0.48 9.04 -12.86
CA LEU A 41 -0.61 8.96 -11.89
C LEU A 41 -1.98 8.62 -12.52
N ASP A 42 -2.07 8.47 -13.85
CA ASP A 42 -3.32 8.08 -14.48
C ASP A 42 -3.75 6.67 -14.04
N PRO A 43 -5.07 6.42 -13.87
CA PRO A 43 -5.57 5.10 -13.55
C PRO A 43 -5.09 4.05 -14.55
N LYS A 44 -4.37 3.05 -14.05
CA LYS A 44 -3.91 1.93 -14.87
C LYS A 44 -5.05 0.94 -15.04
N SER A 45 -5.19 0.40 -16.26
CA SER A 45 -6.10 -0.71 -16.50
C SER A 45 -5.63 -1.93 -15.70
N PRO A 46 -6.50 -2.59 -14.92
CA PRO A 46 -6.13 -3.77 -14.16
C PRO A 46 -5.86 -4.96 -15.10
N HIS A 47 -4.99 -5.88 -14.67
CA HIS A 47 -4.72 -7.11 -15.44
C HIS A 47 -5.94 -8.05 -15.53
N PHE A 48 -6.90 -7.93 -14.60
CA PHE A 48 -8.11 -8.73 -14.55
C PHE A 48 -9.34 -7.86 -14.35
N ALA A 49 -10.49 -8.33 -14.82
CA ALA A 49 -11.77 -7.67 -14.56
C ALA A 49 -12.04 -7.62 -13.04
N PRO A 50 -12.31 -6.45 -12.45
CA PRO A 50 -12.50 -6.32 -11.01
C PRO A 50 -13.78 -7.06 -10.57
N ARG A 51 -13.63 -8.02 -9.66
CA ARG A 51 -14.77 -8.75 -9.07
C ARG A 51 -15.42 -8.00 -7.91
N ALA A 52 -14.63 -7.23 -7.16
CA ALA A 52 -15.11 -6.41 -6.05
C ALA A 52 -15.42 -4.99 -6.55
N LYS A 53 -16.59 -4.45 -6.17
CA LYS A 53 -17.00 -3.08 -6.52
C LYS A 53 -16.51 -2.04 -5.50
N ARG A 54 -16.31 -2.45 -4.25
CA ARG A 54 -15.93 -1.59 -3.12
C ARG A 54 -15.02 -2.38 -2.17
N VAL A 55 -14.01 -1.72 -1.63
CA VAL A 55 -13.05 -2.30 -0.68
C VAL A 55 -12.92 -1.36 0.51
N ILE A 56 -12.98 -1.91 1.72
CA ILE A 56 -12.64 -1.20 2.95
C ILE A 56 -11.24 -1.67 3.33
N PHE A 57 -10.27 -0.76 3.32
CA PHE A 57 -8.91 -1.04 3.76
C PHE A 57 -8.67 -0.36 5.10
N ALA A 58 -8.31 -1.15 6.11
CA ALA A 58 -8.05 -0.68 7.46
C ALA A 58 -6.60 -0.98 7.84
N CYS A 59 -5.76 0.06 7.87
CA CYS A 59 -4.40 0.00 8.39
C CYS A 59 -4.36 0.72 9.75
N MET A 60 -4.40 -0.05 10.83
CA MET A 60 -4.64 0.48 12.18
C MET A 60 -3.36 0.53 13.01
N ARG A 61 -2.86 1.75 13.28
CA ARG A 61 -1.79 1.94 14.27
C ARG A 61 -2.35 1.67 15.67
N GLY A 62 -1.71 0.76 16.41
CA GLY A 62 -2.18 0.36 17.74
C GLY A 62 -3.38 -0.59 17.71
N GLY A 63 -3.66 -1.21 16.55
CA GLY A 63 -4.62 -2.32 16.48
C GLY A 63 -4.17 -3.53 17.30
N PRO A 64 -5.09 -4.49 17.53
CA PRO A 64 -4.76 -5.72 18.24
C PRO A 64 -3.72 -6.55 17.49
N SER A 65 -2.92 -7.28 18.25
CA SER A 65 -1.87 -8.14 17.69
C SER A 65 -2.48 -9.25 16.83
N HIS A 66 -1.82 -9.61 15.73
CA HIS A 66 -2.28 -10.70 14.87
C HIS A 66 -2.28 -12.07 15.60
N VAL A 67 -1.29 -12.30 16.47
CA VAL A 67 -1.20 -13.53 17.29
C VAL A 67 -2.24 -13.62 18.40
N ASP A 68 -2.95 -12.51 18.66
CA ASP A 68 -4.05 -12.43 19.62
C ASP A 68 -5.43 -12.49 18.94
N THR A 69 -5.48 -12.61 17.61
CA THR A 69 -6.73 -12.46 16.82
C THR A 69 -7.02 -13.64 15.90
N PHE A 70 -6.26 -13.81 14.81
CA PHE A 70 -6.50 -14.81 13.76
C PHE A 70 -5.29 -15.71 13.47
N ASP A 71 -4.19 -15.56 14.21
CA ASP A 71 -2.96 -16.32 14.02
C ASP A 71 -2.55 -17.04 15.31
N TYR A 72 -3.27 -18.12 15.64
CA TYR A 72 -2.96 -18.91 16.83
C TYR A 72 -1.57 -19.55 16.74
N LYS A 73 -0.69 -19.22 17.69
CA LYS A 73 0.67 -19.78 17.77
C LYS A 73 0.86 -20.60 19.05
N PRO A 74 0.61 -21.92 19.04
CA PRO A 74 0.75 -22.76 20.24
C PRO A 74 2.18 -22.80 20.80
N ALA A 75 3.19 -22.57 19.94
CA ALA A 75 4.59 -22.45 20.38
C ALA A 75 4.79 -21.28 21.35
N LEU A 76 4.06 -20.17 21.21
CA LEU A 76 4.16 -19.03 22.14
C LEU A 76 3.64 -19.38 23.53
N ALA A 77 2.64 -20.26 23.63
CA ALA A 77 2.17 -20.77 24.92
C ALA A 77 3.24 -21.64 25.59
N LYS A 78 3.88 -22.54 24.83
CA LYS A 78 4.95 -23.43 25.31
C LYS A 78 6.18 -22.65 25.78
N ASP A 79 6.54 -21.59 25.07
CA ASP A 79 7.75 -20.81 25.30
C ASP A 79 7.49 -19.50 26.05
N ASN A 80 6.31 -19.35 26.63
CA ASN A 80 5.92 -18.16 27.38
C ASN A 80 6.94 -17.81 28.46
N GLY A 81 7.36 -16.54 28.51
CA GLY A 81 8.34 -16.04 29.46
C GLY A 81 9.80 -16.35 29.13
N LYS A 82 10.09 -17.21 28.14
CA LYS A 82 11.47 -17.47 27.69
C LYS A 82 12.03 -16.26 26.96
N LYS A 83 13.33 -16.03 27.13
CA LYS A 83 14.05 -14.95 26.44
C LYS A 83 14.56 -15.43 25.08
N LEU A 84 14.41 -14.61 24.04
CA LEU A 84 15.07 -14.84 22.75
C LEU A 84 16.40 -14.10 22.72
N LYS A 85 17.51 -14.83 22.57
CA LYS A 85 18.86 -14.26 22.50
C LYS A 85 18.99 -13.22 21.38
N GLU A 86 18.34 -13.46 20.25
CA GLU A 86 18.35 -12.57 19.07
C GLU A 86 17.64 -11.23 19.31
N PHE A 87 16.71 -11.17 20.28
CA PHE A 87 15.96 -9.95 20.61
C PHE A 87 16.32 -9.41 22.00
N GLY A 88 17.54 -9.72 22.48
CA GLY A 88 18.07 -9.25 23.75
C GLY A 88 17.35 -9.84 24.97
N SER A 89 16.86 -8.98 25.86
CA SER A 89 16.19 -9.38 27.11
C SER A 89 14.67 -9.55 26.98
N ARG A 90 14.11 -9.40 25.76
CA ARG A 90 12.68 -9.54 25.49
C ARG A 90 12.22 -10.97 25.74
N LYS A 91 11.05 -11.09 26.35
CA LYS A 91 10.40 -12.38 26.63
C LYS A 91 9.33 -12.65 25.58
N LEU A 92 9.20 -13.92 25.20
CA LEU A 92 8.02 -14.36 24.46
C LEU A 92 6.80 -14.26 25.36
N LEU A 93 5.70 -13.81 24.77
CA LEU A 93 4.41 -13.72 25.44
C LEU A 93 3.43 -14.62 24.71
N GLN A 94 2.77 -15.49 25.47
CA GLN A 94 1.58 -16.16 24.98
C GLN A 94 0.44 -15.17 24.78
N SER A 95 -0.49 -15.50 23.89
CA SER A 95 -1.75 -14.78 23.84
C SER A 95 -2.50 -14.96 25.17
N PRO A 96 -3.04 -13.88 25.76
CA PRO A 96 -3.85 -13.98 26.97
C PRO A 96 -5.27 -14.49 26.68
N TRP A 97 -5.65 -14.58 25.40
CA TRP A 97 -7.00 -14.92 24.96
C TRP A 97 -7.10 -16.38 24.56
N LYS A 98 -8.28 -16.96 24.76
CA LYS A 98 -8.58 -18.31 24.30
C LYS A 98 -8.88 -18.31 22.80
N PHE A 99 -8.43 -19.36 22.13
CA PHE A 99 -8.71 -19.63 20.72
C PHE A 99 -9.62 -20.86 20.61
N ASN A 100 -10.59 -20.78 19.70
CA ASN A 100 -11.45 -21.90 19.37
C ASN A 100 -11.52 -22.05 17.84
N LYS A 101 -11.72 -23.29 17.39
CA LYS A 101 -11.99 -23.57 15.97
C LYS A 101 -13.43 -23.23 15.63
N HIS A 102 -13.62 -22.51 14.53
CA HIS A 102 -14.93 -22.08 14.08
C HIS A 102 -15.19 -22.48 12.62
N GLY A 103 -16.46 -22.74 12.31
CA GLY A 103 -16.89 -23.13 10.97
C GLY A 103 -16.39 -24.51 10.55
N GLN A 104 -16.63 -24.85 9.28
CA GLN A 104 -16.13 -26.06 8.64
C GLN A 104 -14.64 -25.95 8.28
N SER A 105 -14.17 -24.73 8.03
CA SER A 105 -12.77 -24.41 7.80
C SER A 105 -11.89 -24.72 9.02
N GLY A 106 -12.47 -24.76 10.22
CA GLY A 106 -11.74 -24.96 11.47
C GLY A 106 -10.82 -23.79 11.81
N LEU A 107 -11.10 -22.59 11.26
CA LEU A 107 -10.31 -21.38 11.49
C LEU A 107 -10.27 -21.07 12.99
N GLU A 108 -9.07 -20.92 13.54
CA GLU A 108 -8.85 -20.59 14.95
C GLU A 108 -8.97 -19.08 15.14
N ILE A 109 -9.99 -18.65 15.89
CA ILE A 109 -10.27 -17.24 16.15
C ILE A 109 -10.31 -17.03 17.66
N SER A 110 -9.69 -15.93 18.09
CA SER A 110 -9.68 -15.49 19.48
C SER A 110 -11.09 -15.14 19.98
N GLU A 111 -11.33 -15.39 21.27
CA GLU A 111 -12.56 -15.02 21.96
C GLU A 111 -12.86 -13.50 21.95
N LEU A 112 -11.90 -12.67 21.55
CA LEU A 112 -12.08 -11.25 21.27
C LEU A 112 -13.10 -10.96 20.17
N TYR A 113 -13.32 -11.89 19.24
CA TYR A 113 -14.18 -11.68 18.07
C TYR A 113 -15.34 -12.68 17.97
N PRO A 114 -16.22 -12.77 18.99
CA PRO A 114 -17.26 -13.78 19.05
C PRO A 114 -18.29 -13.65 17.92
N HIS A 115 -18.52 -12.42 17.43
CA HIS A 115 -19.45 -12.17 16.32
C HIS A 115 -18.82 -12.48 14.96
N LEU A 116 -17.55 -12.15 14.77
CA LEU A 116 -16.85 -12.42 13.52
C LEU A 116 -16.58 -13.92 13.36
N ALA A 117 -16.33 -14.63 14.45
CA ALA A 117 -16.13 -16.07 14.46
C ALA A 117 -17.31 -16.86 13.87
N LYS A 118 -18.54 -16.33 13.97
CA LYS A 118 -19.74 -16.91 13.33
C LYS A 118 -19.66 -16.92 11.79
N HIS A 119 -18.72 -16.18 11.22
CA HIS A 119 -18.50 -16.05 9.79
C HIS A 119 -17.18 -16.66 9.32
N ALA A 120 -16.53 -17.52 10.13
CA ALA A 120 -15.24 -18.13 9.83
C ALA A 120 -15.11 -18.65 8.39
N ASP A 121 -16.11 -19.38 7.89
CA ASP A 121 -16.11 -19.97 6.55
C ASP A 121 -16.27 -18.95 5.40
N LYS A 122 -16.55 -17.68 5.73
CA LYS A 122 -16.60 -16.55 4.78
C LYS A 122 -15.35 -15.69 4.84
N LEU A 123 -14.44 -15.95 5.77
CA LEU A 123 -13.20 -15.21 5.92
C LEU A 123 -12.10 -15.91 5.12
N CYS A 124 -11.27 -15.10 4.48
CA CYS A 124 -9.98 -15.52 3.98
C CYS A 124 -8.92 -14.86 4.86
N VAL A 125 -8.15 -15.67 5.58
CA VAL A 125 -7.07 -15.20 6.45
C VAL A 125 -5.74 -15.60 5.80
N LEU A 126 -4.85 -14.63 5.61
CA LEU A 126 -3.53 -14.83 5.03
C LEU A 126 -2.45 -14.67 6.11
N ASN A 127 -2.01 -15.77 6.70
CA ASN A 127 -0.89 -15.82 7.65
C ASN A 127 0.43 -16.12 6.93
N GLY A 128 0.69 -15.44 5.82
CA GLY A 128 1.85 -15.68 4.96
C GLY A 128 2.89 -14.56 4.97
N MET A 129 2.68 -13.50 5.77
CA MET A 129 3.54 -12.33 5.79
C MET A 129 4.71 -12.54 6.76
N TYR A 130 5.87 -12.05 6.36
CA TYR A 130 7.11 -12.12 7.14
C TYR A 130 7.80 -10.76 7.13
N ALA A 131 8.40 -10.38 8.26
CA ALA A 131 9.16 -9.15 8.41
C ALA A 131 10.43 -9.44 9.23
N ASP A 132 11.54 -8.84 8.80
CA ASP A 132 12.84 -8.98 9.47
C ASP A 132 12.95 -8.13 10.73
N ILE A 133 12.10 -7.10 10.83
CA ILE A 133 12.15 -6.13 11.92
C ILE A 133 11.00 -6.43 12.90
N PRO A 134 11.28 -6.57 14.21
CA PRO A 134 10.25 -6.91 15.19
C PRO A 134 9.37 -5.72 15.61
N ASN A 135 9.56 -4.54 15.02
CA ASN A 135 8.99 -3.29 15.50
C ASN A 135 8.02 -2.69 14.48
N HIS A 136 6.78 -2.50 14.92
CA HIS A 136 5.68 -2.05 14.05
C HIS A 136 5.99 -0.82 13.18
N PRO A 137 6.51 0.31 13.73
CA PRO A 137 6.72 1.52 12.92
C PRO A 137 7.81 1.36 11.86
N GLN A 138 8.83 0.55 12.17
CA GLN A 138 9.98 0.38 11.28
C GLN A 138 9.63 -0.49 10.07
N CYS A 139 8.71 -1.44 10.21
CA CYS A 139 8.23 -2.26 9.10
C CYS A 139 7.45 -1.49 8.02
N PHE A 140 6.99 -0.25 8.29
CA PHE A 140 6.30 0.56 7.27
C PHE A 140 7.24 1.29 6.31
N VAL A 141 8.53 1.37 6.65
CA VAL A 141 9.52 2.18 5.91
C VAL A 141 10.43 1.29 5.05
N GLN A 142 10.22 -0.02 5.08
CA GLN A 142 11.04 -1.02 4.39
C GLN A 142 10.58 -1.23 2.95
#